data_AF-A0A922SFY7-F1
#
_entry.id   AF-A0A922SFY7-F1
#
_cell.length_a   1.000
_cell.length_b   1.000
_cell.length_c   1.000
_cell.angle_alpha   90.00
_cell.angle_beta   90.00
_cell.angle_gamma   90.00
#
_symmetry.space_group_name_H-M   'P 1'
#
loop_
_entity.id
_entity.type
_entity.pdbx_description
1 polymer ?
#
loop_
_entity_poly.entity_id
_entity_poly.type
_entity_poly.pdbx_seq_one_letter_code
_entity_poly.pdbx_strand_id
1 'polypeptide(L)'
;MELNSSYGNHTTAESPDPSTKHPPHIATDSKPKYVLHSEKDTYDFTAQRCIEKPTKYTVDLVICLDLFGACCVYQIIIAKTIQQVVHTDAELEDLSYLRLYVLSLLVPILLLCMIRTLKYLAPFTLIADVFIVTCVVATIVYSQQTAPKISEVPAWKDVIGFFEFCGIVTFSMEGVGVSLPIENNMKNPKQFPMVLFAGMTVVVSFLILVGFFGYWGFGEKSISPVTLNFPSEM
;
A
#
# COMPACT_ATOMS: atom_id res chain seq x y z
N MET A 1 -82.65 -1.85 17.26
CA MET A 1 -81.80 -2.51 18.27
C MET A 1 -80.65 -1.57 18.61
N GLU A 2 -80.09 -1.77 19.80
CA GLU A 2 -79.19 -0.94 20.60
C GLU A 2 -78.21 0.00 19.83
N LEU A 3 -78.30 1.32 20.08
CA LEU A 3 -77.47 2.15 20.99
C LEU A 3 -76.20 2.70 20.28
N ASN A 4 -76.06 3.97 19.87
CA ASN A 4 -76.37 5.31 20.42
C ASN A 4 -75.22 5.94 21.27
N SER A 5 -75.01 7.25 21.06
CA SER A 5 -74.26 8.22 21.91
C SER A 5 -72.71 8.19 21.77
N SER A 6 -71.96 9.31 21.71
CA SER A 6 -72.25 10.76 21.54
C SER A 6 -71.00 11.47 20.96
N TYR A 7 -71.07 12.56 20.19
CA TYR A 7 -71.12 13.99 20.62
C TYR A 7 -70.13 14.38 21.74
N GLY A 8 -69.37 15.48 21.67
CA GLY A 8 -69.18 16.47 20.58
C GLY A 8 -68.54 17.80 21.07
N ASN A 9 -68.31 18.74 20.13
CA ASN A 9 -67.93 20.17 20.31
C ASN A 9 -66.48 20.47 20.80
N HIS A 10 -65.73 21.49 20.35
CA HIS A 10 -65.94 22.93 20.03
C HIS A 10 -65.90 23.88 21.26
N THR A 11 -65.18 25.03 21.26
CA THR A 11 -64.22 25.60 20.25
C THR A 11 -62.78 25.71 20.81
N THR A 12 -62.09 26.81 21.15
CA THR A 12 -62.31 28.29 21.20
C THR A 12 -60.91 28.99 21.18
N ALA A 13 -60.78 30.29 20.87
CA ALA A 13 -59.46 30.99 20.79
C ALA A 13 -59.47 32.44 21.32
N GLU A 14 -58.36 32.91 21.90
CA GLU A 14 -58.12 34.30 22.36
C GLU A 14 -56.60 34.64 22.32
N SER A 15 -56.19 35.91 22.51
CA SER A 15 -54.86 36.44 22.11
C SER A 15 -54.27 37.48 23.13
N PRO A 16 -53.05 38.06 22.94
CA PRO A 16 -52.05 38.18 24.02
C PRO A 16 -51.85 39.58 24.67
N ASP A 17 -51.07 39.60 25.77
CA ASP A 17 -50.37 40.78 26.34
C ASP A 17 -49.06 40.31 27.05
N PRO A 18 -48.10 41.15 27.52
CA PRO A 18 -46.68 40.86 27.32
C PRO A 18 -45.82 40.89 28.60
N SER A 19 -44.49 40.90 28.42
CA SER A 19 -43.44 41.20 29.42
C SER A 19 -43.19 40.17 30.54
N THR A 20 -42.19 39.29 30.33
CA THR A 20 -41.15 39.08 31.37
C THR A 20 -39.89 38.37 30.83
N LYS A 21 -38.77 39.11 30.82
CA LYS A 21 -37.35 38.64 30.82
C LYS A 21 -36.74 38.06 29.51
N HIS A 22 -35.41 38.18 29.46
CA HIS A 22 -34.43 37.88 28.39
C HIS A 22 -33.05 37.72 29.11
N PRO A 23 -31.96 37.18 28.51
CA PRO A 23 -31.82 36.45 27.24
C PRO A 23 -31.43 34.97 27.59
N PRO A 24 -30.29 34.29 27.25
CA PRO A 24 -29.13 34.52 26.37
C PRO A 24 -29.08 33.56 25.14
N HIS A 25 -28.09 32.66 25.03
CA HIS A 25 -27.64 31.98 23.80
C HIS A 25 -27.22 30.49 23.95
N ILE A 26 -27.68 29.67 22.98
CA ILE A 26 -26.94 28.71 22.13
C ILE A 26 -25.87 27.76 22.74
N ALA A 27 -26.11 26.45 22.59
CA ALA A 27 -25.08 25.47 22.22
C ALA A 27 -25.71 24.30 21.42
N THR A 28 -25.12 23.92 20.28
CA THR A 28 -25.54 22.75 19.48
C THR A 28 -24.64 21.55 19.76
N ASP A 29 -25.19 20.44 20.26
CA ASP A 29 -24.47 19.15 20.39
C ASP A 29 -24.98 18.11 19.38
N SER A 30 -24.33 18.08 18.22
CA SER A 30 -24.54 17.06 17.18
C SER A 30 -23.71 15.81 17.48
N LYS A 31 -24.21 14.94 18.35
CA LYS A 31 -23.48 13.72 18.77
C LYS A 31 -23.11 12.81 17.60
N PRO A 32 -21.82 12.46 17.40
CA PRO A 32 -21.38 11.62 16.29
C PRO A 32 -21.80 10.15 16.51
N LYS A 33 -22.47 9.56 15.53
CA LYS A 33 -23.03 8.20 15.61
C LYS A 33 -22.02 7.13 15.17
N TYR A 34 -20.98 6.91 15.98
CA TYR A 34 -20.06 5.79 15.85
C TYR A 34 -20.18 4.85 17.07
N VAL A 35 -20.99 3.81 16.93
CA VAL A 35 -21.07 2.72 17.91
C VAL A 35 -20.00 1.69 17.57
N LEU A 36 -18.92 1.65 18.36
CA LEU A 36 -17.94 0.57 18.30
C LEU A 36 -18.62 -0.75 18.71
N HIS A 37 -18.64 -1.73 17.80
CA HIS A 37 -19.17 -3.05 18.08
C HIS A 37 -18.07 -3.89 18.75
N SER A 38 -17.96 -3.73 20.07
CA SER A 38 -16.88 -4.29 20.89
C SER A 38 -17.44 -5.10 22.08
N GLU A 39 -18.19 -6.15 21.80
CA GLU A 39 -18.71 -7.06 22.85
C GLU A 39 -18.71 -8.53 22.41
N LYS A 40 -17.50 -9.11 22.46
CA LYS A 40 -17.07 -10.53 22.52
C LYS A 40 -15.63 -10.56 21.98
N ASP A 41 -14.60 -10.95 22.73
CA ASP A 41 -14.55 -11.96 23.78
C ASP A 41 -13.92 -11.50 25.12
N THR A 42 -13.93 -12.41 26.10
CA THR A 42 -13.52 -12.18 27.51
C THR A 42 -12.14 -12.76 27.80
N TYR A 43 -11.08 -12.03 27.45
CA TYR A 43 -9.69 -12.35 27.84
C TYR A 43 -8.99 -11.11 28.43
N ASP A 44 -8.71 -11.15 29.73
CA ASP A 44 -7.90 -10.23 30.56
C ASP A 44 -7.53 -8.82 30.00
N PHE A 45 -8.51 -7.91 30.01
CA PHE A 45 -8.32 -6.47 29.76
C PHE A 45 -7.37 -5.76 30.74
N THR A 46 -6.92 -6.40 31.83
CA THR A 46 -6.14 -5.73 32.89
C THR A 46 -4.65 -6.01 32.74
N ALA A 47 -4.24 -7.26 32.50
CA ALA A 47 -2.86 -7.56 32.13
C ALA A 47 -2.49 -6.96 30.77
N GLN A 48 -3.42 -6.96 29.81
CA GLN A 48 -3.19 -6.43 28.47
C GLN A 48 -2.75 -4.95 28.49
N ARG A 49 -3.27 -4.13 29.40
CA ARG A 49 -2.89 -2.70 29.54
C ARG A 49 -1.44 -2.43 29.92
N CYS A 50 -0.75 -3.38 30.55
CA CYS A 50 0.67 -3.27 30.85
C CYS A 50 1.54 -3.70 29.65
N ILE A 51 1.05 -4.64 28.84
CA ILE A 51 1.69 -5.12 27.61
C ILE A 51 1.48 -4.11 26.46
N GLU A 52 0.31 -3.46 26.41
CA GLU A 52 -0.07 -2.45 25.41
C GLU A 52 0.98 -1.36 25.20
N LYS A 53 1.68 -0.92 26.25
CA LYS A 53 2.66 0.17 26.16
C LYS A 53 3.92 -0.24 25.38
N PRO A 54 4.73 -1.23 25.83
CA PRO A 54 5.88 -1.69 25.05
C PRO A 54 5.46 -2.23 23.68
N THR A 55 4.37 -3.00 23.58
CA THR A 55 3.95 -3.58 22.28
C THR A 55 3.59 -2.52 21.25
N LYS A 56 2.93 -1.41 21.60
CA LYS A 56 2.66 -0.32 20.64
C LYS A 56 3.97 0.29 20.14
N TYR A 57 4.88 0.68 21.04
CA TYR A 57 6.19 1.21 20.63
C TYR A 57 7.02 0.21 19.81
N THR A 58 6.91 -1.10 20.06
CA THR A 58 7.56 -2.13 19.25
C THR A 58 6.94 -2.23 17.86
N VAL A 59 5.61 -2.20 17.73
CA VAL A 59 4.92 -2.22 16.43
C VAL A 59 5.21 -0.96 15.62
N ASP A 60 5.12 0.22 16.25
CA ASP A 60 5.45 1.51 15.62
C ASP A 60 6.90 1.53 15.13
N LEU A 61 7.84 0.99 15.91
CA LEU A 61 9.26 0.86 15.55
C LEU A 61 9.49 -0.14 14.41
N VAL A 62 8.80 -1.28 14.39
CA VAL A 62 8.89 -2.26 13.30
C VAL A 62 8.34 -1.68 12.00
N ILE A 63 7.19 -1.02 12.01
CA ILE A 63 6.62 -0.34 10.84
C ILE A 63 7.54 0.79 10.35
N CYS A 64 8.17 1.53 11.27
CA CYS A 64 9.13 2.58 10.92
C CYS A 64 10.40 2.00 10.24
N LEU A 65 10.95 0.90 10.78
CA LEU A 65 12.11 0.22 10.20
C LEU A 65 11.80 -0.41 8.84
N ASP A 66 10.63 -1.02 8.68
CA ASP A 66 10.18 -1.58 7.40
C ASP A 66 10.04 -0.50 6.32
N LEU A 67 9.23 0.55 6.57
CA LEU A 67 9.02 1.63 5.59
C LEU A 67 10.32 2.36 5.24
N PHE A 68 11.25 2.49 6.19
CA PHE A 68 12.59 3.00 5.93
C PHE A 68 13.41 2.04 5.05
N GLY A 69 13.44 0.75 5.38
CA GLY A 69 14.13 -0.29 4.62
C GLY A 69 13.62 -0.38 3.18
N ALA A 70 12.29 -0.37 2.99
CA ALA A 70 11.65 -0.34 1.69
C ALA A 70 12.08 0.89 0.87
N CYS A 71 12.07 2.08 1.48
CA CYS A 71 12.54 3.31 0.84
C CYS A 71 14.01 3.21 0.39
N CYS A 72 14.88 2.57 1.17
CA CYS A 72 16.27 2.31 0.78
C CYS A 72 16.39 1.30 -0.37
N VAL A 73 15.61 0.21 -0.36
CA VAL A 73 15.61 -0.80 -1.43
C VAL A 73 15.15 -0.20 -2.75
N TYR A 74 14.06 0.57 -2.76
CA TYR A 74 13.59 1.28 -3.96
C TYR A 74 14.63 2.29 -4.49
N GLN A 75 15.31 3.04 -3.61
CA GLN A 75 16.41 3.93 -4.01
C GLN A 75 17.54 3.19 -4.72
N ILE A 76 17.97 2.04 -4.20
CA ILE A 76 19.05 1.24 -4.80
C ILE A 76 18.61 0.65 -6.16
N ILE A 77 17.37 0.17 -6.28
CA ILE A 77 16.78 -0.35 -7.53
C ILE A 77 16.74 0.74 -8.61
N ILE A 78 16.28 1.96 -8.26
CA ILE A 78 16.22 3.09 -9.19
C ILE A 78 17.64 3.55 -9.56
N ALA A 79 18.55 3.67 -8.59
CA ALA A 79 19.93 4.08 -8.84
C ALA A 79 20.66 3.14 -9.82
N LYS A 80 20.56 1.81 -9.62
CA LYS A 80 21.12 0.82 -10.56
C LYS A 80 20.50 0.93 -11.96
N THR A 81 19.18 1.12 -12.04
CA THR A 81 18.48 1.22 -13.32
C THR A 81 18.90 2.48 -14.09
N ILE A 82 19.10 3.61 -13.40
CA ILE A 82 19.66 4.83 -13.99
C ILE A 82 21.12 4.63 -14.40
N GLN A 83 21.93 3.96 -13.57
CA GLN A 83 23.34 3.70 -13.87
C GLN A 83 23.51 2.93 -15.19
N GLN A 84 22.73 1.85 -15.41
CA GLN A 84 22.75 1.09 -16.66
C GLN A 84 22.24 1.86 -17.88
N VAL A 85 21.34 2.84 -17.71
CA VAL A 85 20.84 3.69 -18.81
C VAL A 85 21.83 4.82 -19.17
N VAL A 86 22.70 5.24 -18.23
CA VAL A 86 23.68 6.31 -18.47
C VAL A 86 25.07 5.76 -18.84
N HIS A 87 25.45 4.60 -18.33
CA HIS A 87 26.75 3.97 -18.54
C HIS A 87 26.56 2.58 -19.17
N THR A 88 26.27 2.55 -20.48
CA THR A 88 26.17 1.30 -21.26
C THR A 88 27.48 0.51 -21.26
N ASP A 89 28.63 1.22 -21.23
CA ASP A 89 29.96 0.63 -21.35
C ASP A 89 30.73 0.56 -20.01
N ALA A 90 31.10 -0.66 -19.64
CA ALA A 90 32.23 -1.07 -18.80
C ALA A 90 32.38 -0.60 -17.32
N GLU A 91 31.87 0.56 -16.87
CA GLU A 91 32.13 1.08 -15.50
C GLU A 91 30.95 0.91 -14.50
N LEU A 92 30.21 -0.20 -14.60
CA LEU A 92 29.04 -0.46 -13.74
C LEU A 92 29.37 -0.83 -12.27
N GLU A 93 30.61 -1.20 -11.95
CA GLU A 93 30.96 -1.72 -10.60
C GLU A 93 31.52 -0.68 -9.60
N ASP A 94 31.88 0.55 -10.02
CA ASP A 94 32.38 1.53 -9.04
C ASP A 94 31.25 2.07 -8.14
N LEU A 95 31.24 1.53 -6.92
CA LEU A 95 30.38 1.88 -5.81
C LEU A 95 30.36 3.38 -5.48
N SER A 96 31.39 4.14 -5.90
CA SER A 96 31.47 5.59 -5.76
C SER A 96 30.36 6.31 -6.54
N TYR A 97 30.11 5.92 -7.80
CA TYR A 97 29.04 6.51 -8.61
C TYR A 97 27.66 6.06 -8.13
N LEU A 98 27.48 4.78 -7.76
CA LEU A 98 26.20 4.29 -7.21
C LEU A 98 25.78 5.07 -5.96
N ARG A 99 26.74 5.42 -5.08
CA ARG A 99 26.49 6.29 -3.91
C ARG A 99 26.08 7.70 -4.31
N LEU A 100 26.68 8.27 -5.36
CA LEU A 100 26.31 9.58 -5.89
C LEU A 100 24.88 9.57 -6.45
N TYR A 101 24.50 8.52 -7.20
CA TYR A 101 23.14 8.33 -7.70
C TYR A 101 22.11 8.20 -6.56
N VAL A 102 22.37 7.39 -5.53
CA VAL A 102 21.48 7.31 -4.36
C VAL A 102 21.36 8.66 -3.63
N LEU A 103 22.48 9.39 -3.44
CA LEU A 103 22.46 10.70 -2.78
C LEU A 103 21.70 11.77 -3.59
N SER A 104 21.81 11.74 -4.92
CA SER A 104 21.04 12.65 -5.80
C SER A 104 19.55 12.31 -5.85
N LEU A 105 19.17 11.03 -5.77
CA LEU A 105 17.78 10.57 -5.69
C LEU A 105 17.10 10.90 -4.35
N LEU A 106 17.87 11.06 -3.27
CA LEU A 106 17.34 11.46 -1.96
C LEU A 106 16.60 12.82 -2.03
N VAL A 107 17.11 13.77 -2.82
CA VAL A 107 16.52 15.12 -2.95
C VAL A 107 15.10 15.12 -3.53
N PRO A 108 14.83 14.55 -4.74
CA PRO A 108 13.46 14.47 -5.26
C PRO A 108 12.56 13.57 -4.41
N ILE A 109 13.08 12.53 -3.75
CA ILE A 109 12.28 11.67 -2.85
C ILE A 109 11.80 12.47 -1.63
N LEU A 110 12.67 13.27 -1.00
CA LEU A 110 12.26 14.14 0.12
C LEU A 110 11.19 15.17 -0.30
N LEU A 111 11.27 15.70 -1.52
CA LEU A 111 10.23 16.58 -2.07
C LEU A 111 8.91 15.82 -2.30
N LEU A 112 8.97 14.59 -2.81
CA LEU A 112 7.79 13.74 -3.04
C LEU A 112 7.11 13.33 -1.72
N CYS A 113 7.89 13.02 -0.68
CA CYS A 113 7.41 12.77 0.68
C CYS A 113 6.71 13.98 1.32
N MET A 114 6.92 15.20 0.82
CA MET A 114 6.19 16.38 1.28
C MET A 114 4.74 16.43 0.76
N ILE A 115 4.39 15.64 -0.26
CA ILE A 115 3.06 15.61 -0.88
C ILE A 115 2.09 14.75 -0.04
N ARG A 116 1.45 15.38 0.96
CA ARG A 116 0.49 14.74 1.88
C ARG A 116 -0.87 14.35 1.25
N THR A 117 -1.01 14.39 -0.08
CA THR A 117 -2.29 14.34 -0.78
C THR A 117 -2.29 13.29 -1.90
N LEU A 118 -2.62 12.04 -1.53
CA LEU A 118 -2.60 10.85 -2.40
C LEU A 118 -3.31 11.03 -3.75
N LYS A 119 -4.33 11.90 -3.83
CA LYS A 119 -5.06 12.22 -5.07
C LYS A 119 -4.16 12.75 -6.20
N TYR A 120 -3.04 13.41 -5.91
CA TYR A 120 -2.09 13.84 -6.93
C TYR A 120 -1.09 12.74 -7.34
N LEU A 121 -0.83 11.76 -6.46
CA LEU A 121 0.03 10.62 -6.78
C LEU A 121 -0.71 9.60 -7.64
N ALA A 122 -2.01 9.38 -7.40
CA ALA A 122 -2.83 8.41 -8.13
C ALA A 122 -2.68 8.41 -9.68
N PRO A 123 -2.79 9.55 -10.40
CA PRO A 123 -2.60 9.55 -11.86
C PRO A 123 -1.15 9.25 -12.29
N PHE A 124 -0.16 9.59 -11.48
CA PHE A 124 1.24 9.23 -11.74
C PHE A 124 1.49 7.73 -11.50
N THR A 125 0.89 7.16 -10.44
CA THR A 125 0.93 5.72 -10.16
C THR A 125 0.30 4.91 -11.30
N LEU A 126 -0.86 5.32 -11.82
CA LEU A 126 -1.49 4.65 -12.96
C LEU A 126 -0.62 4.64 -14.23
N ILE A 127 0.23 5.65 -14.42
CA ILE A 127 1.22 5.67 -15.52
C ILE A 127 2.39 4.72 -15.19
N ALA A 128 2.86 4.69 -13.95
CA ALA A 128 3.87 3.75 -13.49
C ALA A 128 3.40 2.29 -13.62
N ASP A 129 2.13 1.98 -13.32
CA ASP A 129 1.54 0.64 -13.46
C ASP A 129 1.59 0.15 -14.93
N VAL A 130 1.39 1.04 -15.90
CA VAL A 130 1.55 0.71 -17.33
C VAL A 130 3.01 0.38 -17.68
N PHE A 131 3.99 1.09 -17.08
CA PHE A 131 5.40 0.73 -17.21
C PHE A 131 5.72 -0.62 -16.54
N ILE A 132 5.14 -0.92 -15.38
CA ILE A 132 5.28 -2.24 -14.72
C ILE A 132 4.74 -3.36 -15.63
N VAL A 133 3.53 -3.20 -16.18
CA VAL A 133 2.96 -4.17 -17.15
C VAL A 133 3.86 -4.32 -18.39
N THR A 134 4.44 -3.23 -18.88
CA THR A 134 5.39 -3.25 -19.99
C THR A 134 6.66 -4.05 -19.64
N CYS A 135 7.21 -3.86 -18.43
CA CYS A 135 8.34 -4.64 -17.94
C CYS A 135 8.00 -6.14 -17.78
N VAL A 136 6.82 -6.50 -17.28
CA VAL A 136 6.36 -7.90 -17.19
C VAL A 136 6.29 -8.54 -18.59
N VAL A 137 5.71 -7.85 -19.56
CA VAL A 137 5.62 -8.33 -20.96
C VAL A 137 7.02 -8.46 -21.58
N ALA A 138 7.90 -7.47 -21.37
CA ALA A 138 9.28 -7.52 -21.85
C ALA A 138 10.06 -8.71 -21.23
N THR A 139 9.92 -8.97 -19.94
CA THR A 139 10.50 -10.15 -19.28
C THR A 139 10.06 -11.44 -19.93
N ILE A 140 8.77 -11.60 -20.24
CA ILE A 140 8.23 -12.80 -20.89
C ILE A 140 8.80 -12.97 -22.31
N VAL A 141 8.87 -11.88 -23.10
CA VAL A 141 9.35 -11.92 -24.49
C VAL A 141 10.86 -12.20 -24.56
N TYR A 142 11.69 -11.47 -23.82
CA TYR A 142 13.14 -11.72 -23.80
C TYR A 142 13.50 -13.07 -23.19
N SER A 143 12.73 -13.54 -22.19
CA SER A 143 12.84 -14.90 -21.66
C SER A 143 12.63 -15.93 -22.77
N GLN A 144 11.51 -15.89 -23.50
CA GLN A 144 11.21 -16.86 -24.56
C GLN A 144 12.23 -16.86 -25.72
N GLN A 145 12.95 -15.76 -25.95
CA GLN A 145 14.01 -15.67 -26.95
C GLN A 145 15.36 -16.22 -26.46
N THR A 146 15.63 -16.13 -25.14
CA THR A 146 16.94 -16.48 -24.53
C THR A 146 16.93 -17.87 -23.89
N ALA A 147 15.76 -18.36 -23.49
CA ALA A 147 15.63 -19.50 -22.61
C ALA A 147 16.12 -20.83 -23.23
N PRO A 148 16.97 -21.61 -22.51
CA PRO A 148 17.24 -22.99 -22.85
C PRO A 148 15.99 -23.87 -22.60
N LYS A 149 16.06 -25.16 -22.93
CA LYS A 149 14.93 -26.07 -22.68
C LYS A 149 14.67 -26.14 -21.17
N ILE A 150 13.40 -26.19 -20.77
CA ILE A 150 12.99 -26.24 -19.35
C ILE A 150 13.66 -27.40 -18.60
N SER A 151 13.93 -28.52 -19.29
CA SER A 151 14.65 -29.69 -18.76
C SER A 151 16.14 -29.49 -18.47
N GLU A 152 16.72 -28.36 -18.91
CA GLU A 152 18.16 -28.04 -18.80
C GLU A 152 18.41 -26.98 -17.71
N VAL A 153 17.36 -26.40 -17.12
CA VAL A 153 17.43 -25.43 -16.01
C VAL A 153 17.21 -26.15 -14.68
N PRO A 154 18.08 -25.97 -13.65
CA PRO A 154 17.87 -26.62 -12.36
C PRO A 154 16.62 -26.07 -11.66
N ALA A 155 15.67 -26.93 -11.34
CA ALA A 155 14.40 -26.56 -10.69
C ALA A 155 14.56 -26.11 -9.22
N TRP A 156 15.75 -26.25 -8.66
CA TRP A 156 16.13 -25.80 -7.31
C TRP A 156 17.57 -25.29 -7.36
N LYS A 157 17.81 -24.09 -6.84
CA LYS A 157 19.17 -23.58 -6.58
C LYS A 157 19.68 -24.14 -5.25
N ASP A 158 19.45 -23.42 -4.16
CA ASP A 158 20.20 -23.57 -2.92
C ASP A 158 19.38 -23.11 -1.72
N VAL A 159 19.76 -23.55 -0.51
CA VAL A 159 19.05 -23.18 0.73
C VAL A 159 19.10 -21.66 0.97
N ILE A 160 20.19 -21.00 0.58
CA ILE A 160 20.34 -19.53 0.65
C ILE A 160 19.37 -18.85 -0.32
N GLY A 161 19.28 -19.34 -1.56
CA GLY A 161 18.35 -18.81 -2.58
C GLY A 161 16.87 -18.96 -2.19
N PHE A 162 16.52 -19.96 -1.39
CA PHE A 162 15.19 -20.07 -0.78
C PHE A 162 14.91 -18.94 0.22
N PHE A 163 15.87 -18.57 1.06
CA PHE A 163 15.73 -17.42 1.97
C PHE A 163 15.69 -16.08 1.21
N GLU A 164 16.48 -15.91 0.15
CA GLU A 164 16.41 -14.75 -0.74
C GLU A 164 15.03 -14.62 -1.39
N PHE A 165 14.48 -15.72 -1.93
CA PHE A 165 13.13 -15.78 -2.46
C PHE A 165 12.08 -15.41 -1.40
N CYS A 166 12.13 -15.99 -0.20
CA CYS A 166 11.21 -15.63 0.88
C CYS A 166 11.30 -14.15 1.27
N GLY A 167 12.50 -13.56 1.25
CA GLY A 167 12.69 -12.13 1.46
C GLY A 167 12.03 -11.28 0.37
N ILE A 168 12.26 -11.62 -0.91
CA ILE A 168 11.64 -10.92 -2.05
C ILE A 168 10.11 -11.05 -2.04
N VAL A 169 9.58 -12.24 -1.73
CA VAL A 169 8.13 -12.47 -1.65
C VAL A 169 7.51 -11.65 -0.52
N THR A 170 8.11 -11.66 0.68
CA THR A 170 7.63 -10.88 1.82
C THR A 170 7.64 -9.38 1.50
N PHE A 171 8.75 -8.88 0.97
CA PHE A 171 8.89 -7.49 0.54
C PHE A 171 7.89 -7.08 -0.56
N SER A 172 7.58 -8.00 -1.49
CA SER A 172 6.60 -7.76 -2.56
C SER A 172 5.14 -7.83 -2.08
N MET A 173 4.89 -8.40 -0.89
CA MET A 173 3.57 -8.46 -0.25
C MET A 173 3.38 -7.39 0.82
N GLU A 174 4.38 -6.53 1.06
CA GLU A 174 4.31 -5.46 2.04
C GLU A 174 3.41 -4.31 1.55
N GLY A 175 2.73 -3.65 2.50
CA GLY A 175 1.74 -2.60 2.23
C GLY A 175 0.96 -2.15 3.47
N VAL A 176 1.30 -2.61 4.67
CA VAL A 176 0.56 -2.30 5.89
C VAL A 176 0.57 -0.79 6.16
N GLY A 177 1.72 -0.13 5.96
CA GLY A 177 1.86 1.32 6.16
C GLY A 177 1.01 2.20 5.23
N VAL A 178 0.57 1.69 4.06
CA VAL A 178 -0.29 2.45 3.12
C VAL A 178 -1.77 2.09 3.23
N SER A 179 -2.12 0.97 3.88
CA SER A 179 -3.49 0.48 4.03
C SER A 179 -4.46 1.52 4.63
N LEU A 180 -4.13 2.07 5.80
CA LEU A 180 -4.95 3.05 6.52
C LEU A 180 -5.11 4.38 5.76
N PRO A 181 -4.05 4.99 5.18
CA PRO A 181 -4.20 6.13 4.27
C PRO A 181 -5.11 5.86 3.06
N ILE A 182 -5.07 4.66 2.48
CA ILE A 182 -5.92 4.27 1.35
C ILE A 182 -7.38 4.15 1.79
N GLU A 183 -7.68 3.37 2.84
CA GLU A 183 -9.05 3.19 3.34
C GLU A 183 -9.71 4.54 3.69
N ASN A 184 -8.98 5.43 4.38
CA ASN A 184 -9.46 6.77 4.75
C ASN A 184 -9.68 7.71 3.54
N ASN A 185 -9.13 7.39 2.36
CA ASN A 185 -9.38 8.12 1.11
C ASN A 185 -10.42 7.44 0.19
N MET A 186 -10.91 6.24 0.53
CA MET A 186 -11.93 5.55 -0.26
C MET A 186 -13.31 6.19 -0.07
N LYS A 187 -14.08 6.28 -1.18
CA LYS A 187 -15.50 6.68 -1.14
C LYS A 187 -16.36 5.75 -0.28
N ASN A 188 -16.02 4.46 -0.25
CA ASN A 188 -16.71 3.40 0.47
C ASN A 188 -15.68 2.52 1.23
N PRO A 189 -15.21 2.92 2.44
CA PRO A 189 -14.16 2.18 3.17
C PRO A 189 -14.54 0.72 3.47
N LYS A 190 -15.84 0.41 3.63
CA LYS A 190 -16.36 -0.97 3.77
C LYS A 190 -15.99 -1.92 2.62
N GLN A 191 -15.54 -1.42 1.47
CA GLN A 191 -15.10 -2.23 0.34
C GLN A 191 -13.57 -2.43 0.31
N PHE A 192 -12.81 -1.82 1.23
CA PHE A 192 -11.35 -1.90 1.28
C PHE A 192 -10.80 -3.34 1.26
N PRO A 193 -11.33 -4.33 2.03
CA PRO A 193 -10.81 -5.71 1.98
C PRO A 193 -10.95 -6.37 0.60
N MET A 194 -11.99 -6.04 -0.16
CA MET A 194 -12.20 -6.56 -1.52
C MET A 194 -11.22 -5.92 -2.51
N VAL A 195 -10.97 -4.61 -2.39
CA VAL A 195 -9.98 -3.90 -3.21
C VAL A 195 -8.56 -4.37 -2.89
N LEU A 196 -8.25 -4.57 -1.60
CA LEU A 196 -6.97 -5.12 -1.15
C LEU A 196 -6.73 -6.52 -1.71
N PHE A 197 -7.70 -7.45 -1.57
CA PHE A 197 -7.58 -8.80 -2.13
C PHE A 197 -7.38 -8.80 -3.65
N ALA A 198 -8.11 -7.95 -4.38
CA ALA A 198 -7.95 -7.81 -5.83
C ALA A 198 -6.55 -7.27 -6.20
N GLY A 199 -6.07 -6.23 -5.53
CA GLY A 199 -4.72 -5.67 -5.75
C GLY A 199 -3.61 -6.68 -5.44
N MET A 200 -3.68 -7.35 -4.30
CA MET A 200 -2.72 -8.40 -3.91
C MET A 200 -2.71 -9.57 -4.90
N THR A 201 -3.87 -9.95 -5.46
CA THR A 201 -3.95 -10.97 -6.51
C THR A 201 -3.18 -10.56 -7.77
N VAL A 202 -3.27 -9.29 -8.19
CA VAL A 202 -2.49 -8.76 -9.33
C VAL A 202 -1.00 -8.77 -9.03
N VAL A 203 -0.58 -8.24 -7.87
CA VAL A 203 0.85 -8.21 -7.46
C VAL A 203 1.44 -9.62 -7.42
N VAL A 204 0.75 -10.58 -6.81
CA VAL A 204 1.19 -11.99 -6.78
C VAL A 204 1.27 -12.60 -8.18
N SER A 205 0.33 -12.27 -9.09
CA SER A 205 0.41 -12.75 -10.47
C SER A 205 1.64 -12.22 -11.21
N PHE A 206 1.99 -10.94 -11.03
CA PHE A 206 3.20 -10.36 -11.63
C PHE A 206 4.48 -10.93 -11.01
N LEU A 207 4.51 -11.14 -9.69
CA LEU A 207 5.62 -11.77 -8.99
C LEU A 207 5.89 -13.20 -9.49
N ILE A 208 4.85 -14.00 -9.68
CA ILE A 208 4.96 -15.36 -10.24
C ILE A 208 5.44 -15.31 -11.70
N LEU A 209 4.87 -14.44 -12.54
CA LEU A 209 5.26 -14.31 -13.94
C LEU A 209 6.73 -13.86 -14.09
N VAL A 210 7.12 -12.77 -13.44
CA VAL A 210 8.49 -12.23 -13.52
C VAL A 210 9.50 -13.18 -12.88
N GLY A 211 9.17 -13.81 -11.75
CA GLY A 211 10.03 -14.80 -11.12
C GLY A 211 10.26 -16.03 -12.00
N PHE A 212 9.19 -16.61 -12.55
CA PHE A 212 9.28 -17.79 -13.41
C PHE A 212 9.98 -17.51 -14.74
N PHE A 213 9.51 -16.51 -15.51
CA PHE A 213 10.09 -16.20 -16.82
C PHE A 213 11.48 -15.57 -16.70
N GLY A 214 11.74 -14.73 -15.69
CA GLY A 214 13.08 -14.20 -15.41
C GLY A 214 14.09 -15.32 -15.13
N TYR A 215 13.75 -16.26 -14.24
CA TYR A 215 14.64 -17.39 -13.95
C TYR A 215 14.79 -18.37 -15.13
N TRP A 216 13.71 -18.68 -15.86
CA TRP A 216 13.81 -19.55 -17.04
C TRP A 216 14.63 -18.92 -18.18
N GLY A 217 14.53 -17.60 -18.37
CA GLY A 217 15.24 -16.87 -19.43
C GLY A 217 16.72 -16.64 -19.14
N PHE A 218 17.05 -16.15 -17.94
CA PHE A 218 18.42 -15.74 -17.57
C PHE A 218 19.15 -16.76 -16.69
N GLY A 219 18.45 -17.80 -16.23
CA GLY A 219 19.00 -18.90 -15.44
C GLY A 219 19.66 -18.41 -14.15
N GLU A 220 20.80 -19.03 -13.82
CA GLU A 220 21.51 -18.70 -12.59
C GLU A 220 22.13 -17.29 -12.58
N LYS A 221 22.34 -16.69 -13.76
CA LYS A 221 22.91 -15.35 -13.96
C LYS A 221 21.89 -14.22 -13.78
N SER A 222 20.62 -14.52 -13.46
CA SER A 222 19.58 -13.51 -13.25
C SER A 222 19.94 -12.51 -12.13
N ILE A 223 20.24 -11.27 -12.49
CA ILE A 223 20.51 -10.14 -11.60
C ILE A 223 19.18 -9.49 -11.16
N SER A 224 19.16 -8.89 -9.97
CA SER A 224 18.02 -8.07 -9.49
C SER A 224 18.38 -6.57 -9.45
N PRO A 225 17.48 -5.67 -9.92
CA PRO A 225 16.15 -5.93 -10.50
C PRO A 225 16.19 -6.58 -11.90
N VAL A 226 15.09 -7.23 -12.30
CA VAL A 226 15.01 -8.02 -13.55
C VAL A 226 15.36 -7.22 -14.81
N THR A 227 15.09 -5.91 -14.80
CA THR A 227 15.38 -4.96 -15.89
C THR A 227 16.86 -4.90 -16.27
N LEU A 228 17.78 -5.23 -15.35
CA LEU A 228 19.21 -5.20 -15.64
C LEU A 228 19.67 -6.35 -16.55
N ASN A 229 18.86 -7.40 -16.71
CA ASN A 229 19.17 -8.55 -17.57
C ASN A 229 18.79 -8.35 -19.04
N PHE A 230 18.08 -7.26 -19.36
CA PHE A 230 17.74 -6.95 -20.75
C PHE A 230 19.00 -6.45 -21.49
N PRO A 231 19.21 -6.85 -22.75
CA PRO A 231 20.37 -6.41 -23.52
C PRO A 231 20.38 -4.89 -23.66
N SER A 232 21.53 -4.27 -23.37
CA SER A 232 21.73 -2.82 -23.39
C SER A 232 22.18 -2.28 -24.76
N GLU A 233 22.21 -3.12 -25.79
CA GLU A 233 22.71 -2.81 -27.13
C GLU A 233 21.57 -2.77 -28.15
N MET A 234 21.52 -1.70 -28.96
CA MET A 234 20.66 -1.50 -30.14
C MET A 234 21.48 -0.87 -31.28
#